data_AF-A0A7S0Z0C9-F1
#
_entry.id   AF-A0A7S0Z0C9-F1
#
_cell.length_a   1.000
_cell.length_b   1.000
_cell.length_c   1.000
_cell.angle_alpha   90.00
_cell.angle_beta   90.00
_cell.angle_gamma   90.00
#
_symmetry.space_group_name_H-M   'P 1'
#
loop_
_entity.id
_entity.type
_entity.pdbx_description
1 polymer ?
#
loop_
_entity_poly.entity_id
_entity_poly.type
_entity_poly.pdbx_seq_one_letter_code
_entity_poly.pdbx_strand_id
1 'polypeptide(L)'
;ERGDIRELFYVFLRVSVIVACVLTALAVFFAAYLAKGFSSDTMVVGNIRHIAHWLGLAVLPNCSTIMVEGVLTSSRDLRFLAGVYVGNAVVWACFLTVMTAKAPTLEVLYIGLVVFQWTRGLQWFGRLYWAGPRYGVEVFGRKNGAGGREYSLVEAG
;
A
#
# COMPACT_ATOMS: atom_id res chain seq x y z
N GLU A 1 -23.55 -5.64 -17.03
CA GLU A 1 -22.66 -4.60 -16.49
C GLU A 1 -21.76 -5.04 -15.33
N ARG A 2 -22.16 -5.92 -14.39
CA ARG A 2 -21.27 -6.35 -13.28
C ARG A 2 -19.99 -7.11 -13.69
N GLY A 3 -19.97 -7.73 -14.88
CA GLY A 3 -18.78 -8.43 -15.39
C GLY A 3 -17.60 -7.50 -15.69
N ASP A 4 -17.90 -6.28 -16.12
CA ASP A 4 -16.91 -5.32 -16.63
C ASP A 4 -16.03 -4.74 -15.51
N ILE A 5 -16.64 -4.42 -14.37
CA ILE A 5 -15.95 -3.84 -13.20
C ILE A 5 -14.94 -4.83 -12.58
N ARG A 6 -15.29 -6.12 -12.56
CA ARG A 6 -14.42 -7.16 -12.00
C ARG A 6 -13.19 -7.38 -12.86
N GLU A 7 -13.37 -7.43 -14.17
CA GLU A 7 -12.28 -7.57 -15.12
C GLU A 7 -11.35 -6.36 -15.04
N LEU A 8 -11.91 -5.15 -15.01
CA LEU A 8 -11.18 -3.91 -14.84
C LEU A 8 -10.36 -3.88 -13.54
N PHE A 9 -10.93 -4.35 -12.42
CA PHE A 9 -10.22 -4.47 -11.15
C PHE A 9 -9.00 -5.39 -11.25
N TYR A 10 -9.13 -6.58 -11.85
CA TYR A 10 -8.00 -7.50 -12.01
C TYR A 10 -6.94 -6.95 -12.97
N VAL A 11 -7.35 -6.23 -14.02
CA VAL A 11 -6.41 -5.54 -14.92
C VAL A 11 -5.60 -4.50 -14.14
N PHE A 12 -6.27 -3.63 -13.38
CA PHE A 12 -5.58 -2.63 -12.55
C PHE A 12 -4.68 -3.27 -11.49
N LEU A 13 -5.13 -4.37 -10.86
CA LEU A 13 -4.30 -5.08 -9.89
C LEU A 13 -3.03 -5.64 -10.56
N ARG A 14 -3.15 -6.29 -11.72
CA ARG A 14 -1.99 -6.82 -12.48
C ARG A 14 -1.04 -5.69 -12.89
N VAL A 15 -1.57 -4.60 -13.42
CA VAL A 15 -0.76 -3.42 -13.79
C VAL A 15 -0.06 -2.85 -12.57
N SER A 16 -0.75 -2.73 -11.42
CA SER A 16 -0.15 -2.21 -10.18
C SER A 16 1.01 -3.07 -9.69
N VAL A 17 0.89 -4.40 -9.80
CA VAL A 17 1.95 -5.35 -9.42
C VAL A 17 3.15 -5.24 -10.37
N ILE A 18 2.91 -5.15 -11.68
CA ILE A 18 3.98 -4.96 -12.66
C ILE A 18 4.72 -3.65 -12.38
N VAL A 19 4.00 -2.55 -12.17
CA VAL A 19 4.58 -1.25 -11.81
C VAL A 19 5.34 -1.33 -10.49
N ALA A 20 4.82 -2.03 -9.49
CA ALA A 20 5.51 -2.24 -8.21
C ALA A 20 6.85 -2.96 -8.40
N CYS A 21 6.87 -4.04 -9.19
CA CYS A 21 8.09 -4.79 -9.48
C CYS A 21 9.12 -3.94 -10.23
N VAL A 22 8.69 -3.17 -11.23
CA VAL A 22 9.56 -2.25 -11.99
C VAL A 22 10.14 -1.18 -11.07
N LEU A 23 9.31 -0.51 -10.25
CA LEU A 23 9.78 0.52 -9.33
C LEU A 23 10.68 -0.05 -8.23
N THR A 24 10.41 -1.27 -7.77
CA THR A 24 11.29 -1.97 -6.82
C THR A 24 12.66 -2.25 -7.44
N ALA A 25 12.69 -2.76 -8.68
CA ALA A 25 13.95 -2.97 -9.39
C ALA A 25 14.71 -1.65 -9.60
N LEU A 26 14.02 -0.59 -10.02
CA LEU A 26 14.63 0.74 -10.15
C LEU A 26 15.16 1.26 -8.81
N ALA A 27 14.41 1.12 -7.72
CA ALA A 27 14.85 1.52 -6.39
C ALA A 27 16.11 0.75 -5.95
N VAL A 28 16.22 -0.55 -6.23
CA VAL A 28 17.39 -1.34 -5.81
C VAL A 28 18.60 -1.10 -6.71
N PHE A 29 18.42 -1.13 -8.04
CA PHE A 29 19.54 -1.07 -9.00
C PHE A 29 19.97 0.35 -9.34
N PHE A 30 19.04 1.31 -9.37
CA PHE A 30 19.33 2.70 -9.76
C PHE A 30 19.50 3.65 -8.58
N ALA A 31 19.19 3.27 -7.33
CA ALA A 31 19.36 4.18 -6.18
C ALA A 31 20.77 4.76 -6.07
N ALA A 32 21.82 3.97 -6.33
CA ALA A 32 23.19 4.46 -6.28
C ALA A 32 23.52 5.47 -7.39
N TYR A 33 22.94 5.31 -8.58
CA TYR A 33 23.09 6.25 -9.69
C TYR A 33 22.30 7.54 -9.43
N LEU A 34 21.07 7.41 -8.93
CA LEU A 34 20.24 8.54 -8.53
C LEU A 34 20.89 9.33 -7.40
N ALA A 35 21.44 8.65 -6.38
CA ALA A 35 22.12 9.28 -5.26
C ALA A 35 23.26 10.22 -5.71
N LYS A 36 24.05 9.80 -6.71
CA LYS A 36 25.11 10.64 -7.30
C LYS A 36 24.58 11.89 -7.99
N GLY A 37 23.36 11.85 -8.50
CA GLY A 37 22.68 13.02 -9.05
C GLY A 37 22.25 14.04 -7.98
N PHE A 38 22.02 13.60 -6.75
CA PHE A 38 21.60 14.45 -5.64
C PHE A 38 22.74 14.93 -4.74
N SER A 39 23.80 14.14 -4.59
CA SER A 39 24.94 14.48 -3.74
C SER A 39 26.25 13.95 -4.32
N SER A 40 27.32 14.74 -4.16
CA SER A 40 28.69 14.34 -4.50
C SER A 40 29.45 13.75 -3.31
N ASP A 41 28.87 13.77 -2.10
CA ASP A 41 29.48 13.19 -0.92
C ASP A 41 29.44 11.66 -0.97
N THR A 42 30.62 11.03 -0.99
CA THR A 42 30.78 9.58 -1.07
C THR A 42 30.19 8.85 0.13
N MET A 43 30.15 9.49 1.31
CA MET A 43 29.53 8.93 2.51
C MET A 43 28.01 8.87 2.36
N VAL A 44 27.40 9.94 1.86
CA VAL A 44 25.94 10.00 1.63
C VAL A 44 25.54 8.98 0.56
N VAL A 45 26.26 8.94 -0.56
CA VAL A 45 26.00 7.96 -1.64
C VAL A 45 26.17 6.52 -1.16
N GLY A 46 27.20 6.26 -0.34
CA GLY A 46 27.43 4.96 0.28
C GLY A 46 26.27 4.52 1.19
N ASN A 47 25.79 5.43 2.04
CA ASN A 47 24.64 5.19 2.91
C ASN A 47 23.35 4.92 2.11
N ILE A 48 23.12 5.68 1.02
CA ILE A 48 21.95 5.47 0.15
C ILE A 48 22.00 4.09 -0.52
N ARG A 49 23.19 3.63 -0.92
CA ARG A 49 23.36 2.29 -1.49
C ARG A 49 23.02 1.20 -0.46
N HIS A 50 23.37 1.41 0.80
CA HIS A 50 23.05 0.46 1.88
C HIS A 50 21.53 0.37 2.11
N ILE A 51 20.81 1.49 2.12
CA ILE A 51 19.35 1.51 2.36
C ILE A 51 18.49 1.13 1.13
N ALA A 52 19.08 1.03 -0.06
CA ALA A 52 18.34 0.85 -1.32
C ALA A 52 17.43 -0.40 -1.32
N HIS A 53 17.89 -1.49 -0.68
CA HIS A 53 17.09 -2.71 -0.57
C HIS A 53 15.86 -2.54 0.32
N TRP A 54 15.99 -1.82 1.45
CA TRP A 54 14.86 -1.48 2.31
C TRP A 54 13.85 -0.57 1.58
N LEU A 55 14.34 0.41 0.80
CA LEU A 55 13.48 1.26 -0.02
C LEU A 55 12.68 0.43 -1.05
N GLY A 56 13.34 -0.50 -1.75
CA GLY A 56 12.66 -1.41 -2.68
C GLY A 56 11.57 -2.23 -1.99
N LEU A 57 11.88 -2.83 -0.83
CA LEU A 57 10.91 -3.60 -0.05
C LEU A 57 9.71 -2.77 0.44
N ALA A 58 9.91 -1.47 0.71
CA ALA A 58 8.83 -0.57 1.10
C ALA A 58 7.93 -0.16 -0.08
N VAL A 59 8.52 0.00 -1.27
CA VAL A 59 7.79 0.40 -2.49
C VAL A 59 6.92 -0.75 -3.02
N LEU A 60 7.36 -2.00 -2.85
CA LEU A 60 6.67 -3.17 -3.40
C LEU A 60 5.17 -3.25 -3.03
N PRO A 61 4.75 -3.20 -1.75
CA PRO A 61 3.33 -3.18 -1.43
C PRO A 61 2.64 -1.85 -1.76
N ASN A 62 3.40 -0.74 -1.83
CA ASN A 62 2.84 0.62 -1.91
C ASN A 62 1.96 0.83 -3.16
N CYS A 63 2.42 0.44 -4.34
CA CYS A 63 1.68 0.63 -5.59
C CYS A 63 0.35 -0.13 -5.59
N SER A 64 0.36 -1.37 -5.08
CA SER A 64 -0.86 -2.18 -4.99
C SER A 64 -1.79 -1.64 -3.89
N THR A 65 -1.27 -1.11 -2.78
CA THR A 65 -2.10 -0.47 -1.76
C THR A 65 -2.82 0.79 -2.23
N ILE A 66 -2.17 1.63 -3.04
CA ILE A 66 -2.79 2.84 -3.58
C ILE A 66 -4.00 2.49 -4.46
N MET A 67 -3.89 1.42 -5.24
CA MET A 67 -5.01 0.92 -6.04
C MET A 67 -6.19 0.48 -5.17
N VAL A 68 -5.92 -0.31 -4.12
CA VAL A 68 -6.98 -0.74 -3.17
C VAL A 68 -7.56 0.45 -2.41
N GLU A 69 -6.73 1.41 -2.03
CA GLU A 69 -7.16 2.65 -1.39
C GLU A 69 -8.12 3.44 -2.29
N GLY A 70 -7.83 3.54 -3.59
CA GLY A 70 -8.73 4.15 -4.57
C GLY A 70 -10.10 3.46 -4.60
N VAL A 71 -10.13 2.13 -4.54
CA VAL A 71 -11.37 1.34 -4.48
C VAL A 71 -12.14 1.54 -3.17
N LEU A 72 -11.44 1.57 -2.04
CA LEU A 72 -12.07 1.82 -0.73
C LEU A 72 -12.59 3.25 -0.62
N THR A 73 -11.88 4.20 -1.22
CA THR A 73 -12.26 5.62 -1.29
C THR A 73 -13.50 5.81 -2.16
N SER A 74 -13.55 5.20 -3.34
CA SER A 74 -14.74 5.26 -4.21
C SER A 74 -15.96 4.59 -3.57
N SER A 75 -15.72 3.59 -2.71
CA SER A 75 -16.74 2.89 -1.92
C SER A 75 -17.19 3.64 -0.65
N ARG A 76 -16.70 4.87 -0.42
CA ARG A 76 -17.03 5.72 0.75
C ARG A 76 -16.66 5.12 2.12
N ASP A 77 -15.70 4.19 2.19
CA ASP A 77 -15.23 3.61 3.47
C ASP A 77 -14.16 4.49 4.16
N LEU A 78 -14.38 5.81 4.15
CA LEU A 78 -13.42 6.82 4.60
C LEU A 78 -13.12 6.73 6.10
N ARG A 79 -14.10 6.31 6.91
CA ARG A 79 -13.92 6.14 8.37
C ARG A 79 -12.95 5.02 8.69
N PHE A 80 -13.02 3.91 7.95
CA PHE A 80 -12.07 2.81 8.10
C PHE A 80 -10.67 3.25 7.69
N LEU A 81 -10.55 3.88 6.51
CA LEU A 81 -9.27 4.39 6.02
C LEU A 81 -8.63 5.34 7.04
N ALA A 82 -9.36 6.36 7.50
CA ALA A 82 -8.85 7.33 8.49
C ALA A 82 -8.45 6.66 9.81
N GLY A 83 -9.28 5.75 10.34
CA GLY A 83 -8.99 5.06 11.61
C GLY A 83 -7.71 4.22 11.54
N VAL A 84 -7.53 3.48 10.45
CA VAL A 84 -6.34 2.66 10.26
C VAL A 84 -5.10 3.51 9.94
N TYR A 85 -5.24 4.62 9.20
CA TYR A 85 -4.14 5.57 9.00
C TYR A 85 -3.62 6.10 10.34
N VAL A 86 -4.52 6.58 11.21
CA VAL A 86 -4.15 7.06 12.54
C VAL A 86 -3.50 5.94 13.34
N GLY A 87 -4.11 4.74 13.37
CA GLY A 87 -3.57 3.59 14.09
C GLY A 87 -2.15 3.22 13.63
N ASN A 88 -1.93 3.11 12.33
CA ASN A 88 -0.61 2.80 11.78
C ASN A 88 0.41 3.91 12.04
N ALA A 89 0.00 5.18 11.98
CA ALA A 89 0.87 6.31 12.29
C ALA A 89 1.32 6.29 13.76
N VAL A 90 0.40 6.02 14.69
CA VAL A 90 0.73 5.87 16.12
C VAL A 90 1.67 4.69 16.35
N VAL A 91 1.36 3.51 15.79
CA VAL A 91 2.21 2.32 15.92
C VAL A 91 3.61 2.57 15.36
N TRP A 92 3.70 3.23 14.20
CA TRP A 92 4.97 3.57 13.57
C TRP A 92 5.76 4.60 14.41
N ALA A 93 5.11 5.64 14.93
CA ALA A 93 5.74 6.60 15.82
C ALA A 93 6.27 5.95 17.11
N CYS A 94 5.50 5.05 17.72
CA CYS A 94 5.94 4.26 18.87
C CYS A 94 7.14 3.38 18.52
N PHE A 95 7.10 2.68 17.38
CA PHE A 95 8.21 1.86 16.90
C PHE A 95 9.48 2.69 16.73
N LEU A 96 9.40 3.83 16.04
CA LEU A 96 10.55 4.72 15.84
C LEU A 96 11.09 5.26 17.16
N THR A 97 10.21 5.66 18.09
CA THR A 97 10.63 6.16 19.41
C THR A 97 11.43 5.10 20.18
N VAL A 98 10.96 3.85 20.19
CA VAL A 98 11.63 2.75 20.89
C VAL A 98 12.95 2.37 20.21
N MET A 99 12.98 2.33 18.87
CA MET A 99 14.16 1.88 18.13
C MET A 99 15.25 2.95 18.07
N THR A 100 14.89 4.23 17.92
CA THR A 100 15.85 5.34 17.92
C THR A 100 16.52 5.53 19.28
N ALA A 101 15.83 5.21 20.39
CA ALA A 101 16.43 5.20 21.72
C ALA A 101 17.55 4.14 21.87
N LYS A 102 17.55 3.10 21.03
CA LYS A 102 18.58 2.03 21.03
C LYS A 102 19.68 2.29 20.01
N ALA A 103 19.30 2.66 18.78
CA ALA A 103 20.23 2.90 17.68
C ALA A 103 19.62 3.92 16.70
N PRO A 104 20.02 5.20 16.74
CA PRO A 104 19.52 6.22 15.83
C PRO A 104 20.23 6.14 14.47
N THR A 105 19.91 5.09 13.70
CA THR A 105 20.45 4.91 12.34
C THR A 105 19.37 5.16 11.29
N LEU A 106 19.82 5.59 10.11
CA LEU A 106 18.93 5.76 8.96
C LEU A 106 18.24 4.44 8.58
N GLU A 107 18.91 3.31 8.78
CA GLU A 107 18.37 1.99 8.51
C GLU A 107 17.11 1.67 9.32
N VAL A 108 17.08 2.04 10.62
CA VAL A 108 15.90 1.85 11.48
C VAL A 108 14.68 2.59 10.93
N LEU A 109 14.86 3.78 10.37
CA LEU A 109 13.79 4.54 9.75
C LEU A 109 13.18 3.78 8.56
N TYR A 110 14.03 3.26 7.68
CA TYR A 110 13.58 2.52 6.49
C TYR A 110 12.99 1.15 6.84
N ILE A 111 13.53 0.45 7.83
CA ILE A 111 12.91 -0.78 8.37
C ILE A 111 11.50 -0.47 8.90
N GLY A 112 11.37 0.61 9.68
CA GLY A 112 10.06 1.06 10.17
C GLY A 112 9.11 1.38 9.02
N LEU A 113 9.59 2.02 7.96
CA LEU A 113 8.81 2.30 6.77
C LEU A 113 8.35 1.01 6.05
N VAL A 114 9.23 0.00 5.93
CA VAL A 114 8.85 -1.31 5.37
C VAL A 114 7.73 -1.93 6.19
N VAL A 115 7.89 -2.00 7.51
CA VAL A 115 6.86 -2.55 8.41
C VAL A 115 5.53 -1.80 8.25
N PHE A 116 5.58 -0.47 8.20
CA PHE A 116 4.39 0.36 7.99
C PHE A 116 3.71 0.05 6.64
N GLN A 117 4.46 -0.05 5.55
CA GLN A 117 3.90 -0.30 4.23
C GLN A 117 3.27 -1.68 4.10
N TRP A 118 3.91 -2.71 4.67
CA TRP A 118 3.38 -4.07 4.67
C TRP A 118 2.16 -4.23 5.57
N THR A 119 2.17 -3.65 6.77
CA THR A 119 1.01 -3.68 7.67
C THR A 119 -0.19 -2.97 7.06
N ARG A 120 0.01 -1.78 6.48
CA ARG A 120 -1.01 -1.08 5.70
C ARG A 120 -1.54 -1.93 4.55
N GLY A 121 -0.66 -2.60 3.81
CA GLY A 121 -1.04 -3.52 2.76
C GLY A 121 -1.93 -4.65 3.23
N LEU A 122 -1.53 -5.35 4.30
CA LEU A 122 -2.32 -6.43 4.87
C LEU A 122 -3.70 -5.96 5.32
N GLN A 123 -3.80 -4.77 5.92
CA GLN A 123 -5.09 -4.22 6.36
C GLN A 123 -6.00 -3.85 5.18
N TRP A 124 -5.45 -3.25 4.11
CA TRP A 124 -6.25 -2.85 2.93
C TRP A 124 -6.72 -4.07 2.15
N PHE A 125 -5.80 -4.99 1.86
CA PHE A 125 -6.14 -6.24 1.17
C PHE A 125 -7.05 -7.13 2.03
N GLY A 126 -6.84 -7.18 3.34
CA GLY A 126 -7.73 -7.89 4.27
C GLY A 126 -9.14 -7.29 4.28
N ARG A 127 -9.26 -5.95 4.32
CA ARG A 127 -10.55 -5.26 4.23
C ARG A 127 -11.22 -5.55 2.89
N LEU A 128 -10.50 -5.49 1.79
CA LEU A 128 -11.02 -5.80 0.47
C LEU A 128 -11.44 -7.26 0.35
N TYR A 129 -10.72 -8.20 0.97
CA TYR A 129 -11.08 -9.60 0.99
C TYR A 129 -12.38 -9.85 1.78
N TRP A 130 -12.52 -9.24 2.97
CA TRP A 130 -13.70 -9.45 3.82
C TRP A 130 -14.94 -8.66 3.39
N ALA A 131 -14.76 -7.44 2.89
CA ALA A 131 -15.85 -6.55 2.50
C ALA A 131 -16.04 -6.45 0.97
N GLY A 132 -15.23 -7.14 0.17
CA GLY A 132 -15.30 -7.16 -1.30
C GLY A 132 -16.70 -7.38 -1.88
N PRO A 133 -17.51 -8.32 -1.36
CA PRO A 133 -18.89 -8.49 -1.82
C PRO A 133 -19.78 -7.25 -1.62
N ARG A 134 -19.51 -6.40 -0.62
CA ARG A 134 -20.23 -5.14 -0.40
C ARG A 134 -19.82 -4.05 -1.37
N TYR A 135 -18.64 -4.15 -1.96
CA TYR A 135 -18.08 -3.18 -2.89
C TYR A 135 -18.30 -3.56 -4.37
N GLY A 136 -19.08 -4.60 -4.64
CA GLY A 136 -19.28 -5.13 -5.99
C GLY A 136 -18.02 -5.79 -6.58
N VAL A 137 -16.96 -5.93 -5.77
CA VAL A 137 -15.71 -6.59 -6.12
C VAL A 137 -15.73 -7.98 -5.47
N GLU A 138 -16.47 -8.92 -6.07
CA GLU A 138 -16.43 -10.33 -5.67
C GLU A 138 -15.09 -10.96 -6.09
N VAL A 139 -13.99 -10.56 -5.46
CA VAL A 139 -12.64 -11.06 -5.79
C VAL A 139 -12.48 -12.51 -5.32
N PHE A 140 -13.17 -12.89 -4.24
CA PHE A 140 -13.11 -14.23 -3.65
C PHE A 140 -14.50 -14.63 -3.14
N GLY A 141 -15.26 -15.30 -4.00
CA GLY A 141 -16.63 -15.70 -3.70
C GLY A 141 -16.73 -16.72 -2.58
N ARG A 142 -17.17 -16.30 -1.40
CA ARG A 142 -18.01 -17.16 -0.57
C ARG A 142 -19.36 -17.19 -1.29
N LYS A 143 -19.62 -18.27 -2.04
CA LYS A 143 -20.97 -18.65 -2.51
C LYS A 143 -21.84 -18.85 -1.27
N ASN A 144 -22.38 -17.78 -0.71
CA ASN A 144 -23.48 -17.85 0.23
C ASN A 144 -24.47 -16.79 -0.22
N GLY A 145 -25.51 -17.25 -0.91
CA GLY A 145 -26.65 -16.44 -1.26
C GLY A 145 -27.28 -15.88 0.00
N ALA A 146 -27.31 -14.57 0.13
CA ALA A 146 -28.26 -13.85 0.96
C ALA A 146 -28.19 -12.36 0.61
N GLY A 147 -29.22 -11.87 -0.06
CA GLY A 147 -29.53 -10.45 -0.10
C GLY A 147 -28.86 -9.68 -1.22
N GLY A 148 -29.40 -9.82 -2.43
CA GLY A 148 -29.43 -8.69 -3.34
C GLY A 148 -30.12 -7.52 -2.63
N ARG A 149 -29.34 -6.53 -2.21
CA ARG A 149 -29.86 -5.17 -2.14
C ARG A 149 -29.52 -4.55 -3.47
N GLU A 150 -30.52 -4.51 -4.34
CA GLU A 150 -30.64 -3.43 -5.30
C GLU A 150 -30.31 -2.13 -4.56
N TYR A 151 -29.24 -1.48 -4.98
CA TYR A 151 -29.16 -0.04 -4.82
C TYR A 151 -30.19 0.51 -5.80
N SER A 152 -31.44 0.51 -5.36
CA SER A 152 -32.48 1.31 -5.97
C SER A 152 -31.98 2.75 -5.93
N LEU A 153 -31.88 3.33 -7.12
CA LEU A 153 -31.80 4.76 -7.35
C LEU A 153 -33.07 5.39 -6.76
N VAL A 154 -33.12 5.53 -5.44
CA VAL A 154 -34.13 6.33 -4.76
C VAL A 154 -33.54 7.72 -4.60
N GLU A 155 -33.95 8.58 -5.53
CA GLU A 155 -34.38 9.95 -5.27
C GLU A 155 -33.41 10.82 -4.45
N ALA A 156 -32.43 11.39 -5.15
CA ALA A 156 -31.97 12.75 -4.84
C ALA A 156 -32.70 13.71 -5.79
N GLY A 157 -33.94 14.03 -5.43
CA GLY A 157 -34.81 15.04 -6.03
C GLY A 157 -35.78 15.51 -4.96
#